data_AF-A0A3D2GYJ4-F1
#
_entry.id   AF-A0A3D2GYJ4-F1
#
_cell.length_a   1.000
_cell.length_b   1.000
_cell.length_c   1.000
_cell.angle_alpha   90.00
_cell.angle_beta   90.00
_cell.angle_gamma   90.00
#
_symmetry.space_group_name_H-M   'P 1'
#
loop_
_entity.id
_entity.type
_entity.pdbx_description
1 polymer ?
#
loop_
_entity_poly.entity_id
_entity_poly.type
_entity_poly.pdbx_seq_one_letter_code
_entity_poly.pdbx_strand_id
1 'polypeptide(L)'
;MEQRITVDSILDKKFSTVAKGFNQQEVDEYLDQICDEFDRRDAEMNALRQEIAQLKAAQANGSNTVPQQTRPEAATDDSFREILEMAKRVKDQTIADAQTKASQILANAENEARQQLSDLTKQKEDLTAQVNSLKASAKSYYEQAQNALNGLSKLL
;
A
#
# COMPACT_ATOMS: atom_id res chain seq x y z
N MET A 1 11.78 -29.62 14.81
CA MET A 1 12.55 -28.85 13.83
C MET A 1 11.54 -28.31 12.83
N GLU A 2 11.25 -27.02 12.83
CA GLU A 2 10.44 -26.41 11.77
C GLU A 2 11.24 -26.52 10.47
N GLN A 3 10.72 -27.24 9.47
CA GLN A 3 11.30 -27.20 8.14
C GLN A 3 11.08 -25.79 7.60
N ARG A 4 12.18 -25.05 7.42
CA ARG A 4 12.14 -23.77 6.72
C ARG A 4 11.82 -24.03 5.26
N ILE A 5 10.75 -23.41 4.79
CA ILE A 5 10.43 -23.34 3.36
C ILE A 5 11.47 -22.40 2.72
N THR A 6 12.20 -22.89 1.72
CA THR A 6 13.11 -22.12 0.86
C THR A 6 12.52 -21.99 -0.55
N VAL A 7 13.02 -21.05 -1.34
CA VAL A 7 12.63 -20.86 -2.75
C VAL A 7 12.80 -22.17 -3.54
N ASP A 8 13.95 -22.83 -3.40
CA ASP A 8 14.20 -24.14 -4.01
C ASP A 8 13.16 -25.19 -3.61
N SER A 9 12.76 -25.21 -2.33
CA SER A 9 11.75 -26.17 -1.83
C SER A 9 10.34 -25.90 -2.36
N ILE A 10 10.05 -24.66 -2.75
CA ILE A 10 8.78 -24.26 -3.37
C ILE A 10 8.79 -24.69 -4.84
N LEU A 11 9.88 -24.44 -5.57
CA LEU A 11 10.05 -24.82 -6.97
C LEU A 11 9.99 -26.34 -7.18
N ASP A 12 10.59 -27.11 -6.25
CA ASP A 12 10.60 -28.57 -6.31
C ASP A 12 9.28 -29.19 -5.82
N LYS A 13 8.36 -28.40 -5.29
CA LYS A 13 7.10 -28.91 -4.74
C LYS A 13 6.16 -29.38 -5.84
N LYS A 14 5.77 -30.65 -5.79
CA LYS A 14 4.71 -31.21 -6.65
C LYS A 14 3.45 -31.50 -5.83
N PHE A 15 2.33 -30.96 -6.30
CA PHE A 15 1.02 -31.19 -5.71
C PHE A 15 0.26 -32.26 -6.51
N SER A 16 -0.45 -33.15 -5.81
CA SER A 16 -1.33 -34.13 -6.45
C SER A 16 -2.63 -33.48 -6.91
N THR A 17 -3.08 -33.78 -8.12
CA THR A 17 -4.34 -33.26 -8.67
C THR A 17 -5.54 -34.11 -8.23
N VAL A 18 -6.67 -33.46 -7.93
CA VAL A 18 -7.93 -34.12 -7.55
C VAL A 18 -9.12 -33.50 -8.32
N ALA A 19 -10.21 -34.24 -8.50
CA ALA A 19 -11.34 -33.86 -9.35
C ALA A 19 -12.05 -32.53 -8.96
N LYS A 20 -11.93 -32.11 -7.70
CA LYS A 20 -12.32 -30.77 -7.22
C LYS A 20 -11.14 -30.16 -6.47
N GLY A 21 -10.13 -29.75 -7.23
CA GLY A 21 -8.93 -29.06 -6.72
C GLY A 21 -8.88 -27.60 -7.13
N PHE A 22 -7.86 -26.90 -6.66
CA PHE A 22 -7.53 -25.56 -7.14
C PHE A 22 -7.04 -25.61 -8.59
N ASN A 23 -7.21 -24.49 -9.31
CA ASN A 23 -6.67 -24.34 -10.65
C ASN A 23 -5.14 -24.36 -10.57
N GLN A 24 -4.51 -25.29 -11.28
CA GLN A 24 -3.06 -25.45 -11.24
C GLN A 24 -2.32 -24.19 -11.71
N GLN A 25 -2.82 -23.50 -12.73
CA GLN A 25 -2.16 -22.30 -13.26
C GLN A 25 -2.19 -21.14 -12.24
N GLU A 26 -3.31 -20.94 -11.55
CA GLU A 26 -3.41 -19.92 -10.50
C GLU A 26 -2.53 -20.25 -9.30
N VAL A 27 -2.38 -21.54 -8.98
CA VAL A 27 -1.46 -22.00 -7.94
C VAL A 27 -0.02 -21.71 -8.35
N ASP A 28 0.37 -22.04 -9.58
CA ASP A 28 1.73 -21.80 -10.08
C ASP A 28 2.06 -20.28 -10.09
N GLU A 29 1.15 -19.43 -10.59
CA GLU A 29 1.30 -17.96 -10.57
C GLU A 29 1.44 -17.40 -9.14
N TYR A 30 0.72 -17.97 -8.17
CA TYR A 30 0.83 -17.57 -6.77
C TYR A 30 2.13 -18.06 -6.13
N LEU A 31 2.62 -19.24 -6.50
CA LEU A 31 3.91 -19.74 -6.02
C LEU A 31 5.09 -18.93 -6.56
N ASP A 32 5.02 -18.46 -7.81
CA ASP A 32 6.01 -17.54 -8.38
C ASP A 32 6.08 -16.23 -7.57
N GLN A 33 4.94 -15.65 -7.21
CA GLN A 33 4.89 -14.45 -6.35
C GLN A 33 5.50 -14.68 -4.96
N ILE A 34 5.29 -15.87 -4.39
CA ILE A 34 5.90 -16.23 -3.10
C ILE A 34 7.41 -16.35 -3.24
N CYS A 35 7.91 -16.95 -4.33
CA CYS A 35 9.35 -17.04 -4.61
C CYS A 35 9.99 -15.66 -4.71
N ASP A 36 9.39 -14.74 -5.48
CA ASP A 36 9.88 -13.37 -5.64
C ASP A 36 9.96 -12.63 -4.30
N GLU A 37 8.94 -12.76 -3.45
CA GLU A 37 8.90 -12.10 -2.15
C GLU A 37 9.91 -12.71 -1.17
N PHE A 38 10.15 -14.01 -1.23
CA PHE A 38 11.19 -14.67 -0.44
C PHE A 38 12.59 -14.19 -0.83
N ASP A 39 12.90 -14.14 -2.13
CA ASP A 39 14.18 -13.64 -2.63
C ASP A 39 14.41 -12.18 -2.24
N ARG A 40 13.37 -11.35 -2.36
CA ARG A 40 13.40 -9.96 -1.90
C ARG A 40 13.70 -9.87 -0.41
N ARG A 41 13.04 -10.68 0.41
CA ARG A 41 13.19 -10.66 1.87
C ARG A 41 14.55 -11.21 2.32
N ASP A 42 15.11 -12.17 1.60
CA ASP A 42 16.45 -12.68 1.83
C ASP A 42 17.51 -11.63 1.42
N ALA A 43 17.30 -10.92 0.31
CA ALA A 43 18.15 -9.80 -0.08
C ALA A 43 18.13 -8.67 0.96
N GLU A 44 16.95 -8.31 1.48
CA GLU A 44 16.80 -7.30 2.53
C GLU A 44 17.44 -7.76 3.85
N MET A 45 17.22 -9.01 4.26
CA MET A 45 17.86 -9.59 5.44
C MET A 45 19.39 -9.55 5.32
N ASN A 46 19.93 -9.89 4.15
CA ASN A 46 21.37 -9.85 3.90
C ASN A 46 21.91 -8.41 3.92
N ALA A 47 21.19 -7.46 3.31
CA ALA A 47 21.53 -6.05 3.36
C ALA A 47 21.57 -5.50 4.80
N LEU A 48 20.53 -5.77 5.59
CA LEU A 48 20.46 -5.37 6.99
C LEU A 48 21.57 -6.02 7.84
N ARG A 49 21.89 -7.30 7.59
CA ARG A 49 23.01 -7.97 8.27
C ARG A 49 24.35 -7.32 7.94
N GLN A 50 24.56 -6.94 6.68
CA GLN A 50 25.77 -6.21 6.26
C GLN A 50 25.83 -4.83 6.88
N GLU A 51 24.72 -4.09 6.93
CA GLU A 51 24.65 -2.78 7.55
C GLU A 51 24.95 -2.85 9.06
N ILE A 52 24.36 -3.81 9.77
CA ILE A 52 24.68 -4.06 11.19
C ILE A 52 26.17 -4.40 11.37
N ALA A 53 26.75 -5.21 10.48
CA ALA A 53 28.16 -5.54 10.55
C ALA A 53 29.05 -4.31 10.31
N GLN A 54 28.70 -3.45 9.34
CA GLN A 54 29.41 -2.21 9.04
C GLN A 54 29.29 -1.20 10.18
N LEU A 55 28.10 -1.02 10.76
CA LEU A 55 27.89 -0.17 11.92
C LEU A 55 28.68 -0.66 13.14
N LYS A 56 28.70 -1.98 13.39
CA LYS A 56 29.53 -2.58 14.45
C LYS A 56 31.02 -2.38 14.18
N ALA A 57 31.47 -2.52 12.94
CA ALA A 57 32.88 -2.30 12.58
C ALA A 57 33.27 -0.82 12.67
N ALA A 58 32.39 0.11 12.29
CA ALA A 58 32.60 1.54 12.45
C ALA A 58 32.65 1.96 13.93
N GLN A 59 31.82 1.35 14.78
CA GLN A 59 31.89 1.53 16.24
C GLN A 59 33.18 0.95 16.84
N ALA A 60 33.67 -0.18 16.31
CA ALA A 60 34.94 -0.77 16.73
C ALA A 60 36.18 0.03 16.25
N ASN A 61 36.16 0.56 15.03
CA ASN A 61 37.25 1.38 14.47
C ASN A 61 37.23 2.83 14.98
N GLY A 62 36.08 3.37 15.37
CA GLY A 62 35.99 4.62 16.14
C GLY A 62 36.59 4.52 17.55
N SER A 63 36.91 3.30 18.01
CA SER A 63 37.59 3.05 19.28
C SER A 63 39.10 2.78 19.13
N ASN A 64 39.67 2.90 17.91
CA ASN A 64 41.04 2.47 17.63
C ASN A 64 41.85 3.51 16.82
N THR A 65 41.89 4.75 17.30
CA THR A 65 43.04 5.63 17.07
C THR A 65 43.45 6.28 18.39
N VAL A 66 44.23 5.53 19.17
CA VAL A 66 45.08 6.10 20.21
C VAL A 66 46.52 5.76 19.85
N PRO A 67 47.31 6.68 19.28
CA PRO A 67 48.75 6.65 19.50
C PRO A 67 48.95 6.77 21.01
N GLN A 68 49.72 5.85 21.56
CA GLN A 68 50.08 5.79 22.97
C GLN A 68 50.75 7.09 23.43
N GLN A 69 49.96 8.06 23.89
CA GLN A 69 50.43 9.25 24.59
C GLN A 69 49.50 9.55 25.76
N THR A 70 50.11 9.58 26.94
CA THR A 70 49.65 10.07 28.25
C THR A 70 48.29 10.76 28.28
N ARG A 71 47.35 10.14 29.02
CA ARG A 71 46.06 10.67 29.46
C ARG A 71 46.11 12.15 29.89
N PRO A 72 45.13 12.95 29.46
CA PRO A 72 44.17 13.53 30.42
C PRO A 72 42.72 13.15 30.09
N GLU A 73 41.98 12.74 31.13
CA GLU A 73 40.74 11.97 31.10
C GLU A 73 39.45 12.82 30.98
N ALA A 74 39.47 13.98 30.32
CA ALA A 74 38.37 14.95 30.42
C ALA A 74 37.67 15.34 29.10
N ALA A 75 38.15 14.89 27.93
CA ALA A 75 37.67 15.43 26.63
C ALA A 75 36.78 14.49 25.79
N THR A 76 36.66 13.21 26.14
CA THR A 76 35.82 12.23 25.38
C THR A 76 34.34 12.27 25.73
N ASP A 77 33.98 12.83 26.90
CA ASP A 77 32.60 12.86 27.39
C ASP A 77 31.76 13.92 26.66
N ASP A 78 32.36 15.04 26.24
CA ASP A 78 31.68 16.12 25.51
C ASP A 78 31.34 15.74 24.07
N SER A 79 32.25 15.10 23.33
CA SER A 79 31.96 14.63 21.96
C SER A 79 30.89 13.53 21.93
N PHE A 80 30.89 12.63 22.93
CA PHE A 80 29.84 11.60 23.05
C PHE A 80 28.48 12.20 23.41
N ARG A 81 28.46 13.22 24.28
CA ARG A 81 27.24 13.99 24.60
C ARG A 81 26.69 14.73 23.39
N GLU A 82 27.55 15.38 22.60
CA GLU A 82 27.17 16.09 21.39
C GLU A 82 26.54 15.16 20.35
N ILE A 83 27.11 13.97 20.12
CA ILE A 83 26.56 12.95 19.23
C ILE A 83 25.20 12.46 19.74
N LEU A 84 25.05 12.23 21.05
CA LEU A 84 23.79 11.80 21.64
C LEU A 84 22.70 12.89 21.51
N GLU A 85 23.08 14.16 21.65
CA GLU A 85 22.18 15.30 21.48
C GLU A 85 21.75 15.47 20.02
N MET A 86 22.68 15.34 19.07
CA MET A 86 22.38 15.28 17.65
C MET A 86 21.43 14.12 17.30
N ALA A 87 21.69 12.92 17.84
CA ALA A 87 20.83 11.76 17.61
C ALA A 87 19.41 11.98 18.15
N LYS A 88 19.26 12.59 19.34
CA LYS A 88 17.95 12.96 19.87
C LYS A 88 17.24 13.96 18.97
N ARG A 89 17.93 14.99 18.52
CA ARG A 89 17.38 16.01 17.62
C ARG A 89 16.92 15.42 16.29
N VAL A 90 17.72 14.55 15.68
CA VAL A 90 17.36 13.86 14.43
C VAL A 90 16.14 12.97 14.63
N LYS A 91 16.08 12.22 15.73
CA LYS A 91 14.92 11.39 16.07
C LYS A 91 13.66 12.24 16.28
N ASP A 92 13.75 13.32 17.05
CA ASP A 92 12.61 14.21 17.31
C ASP A 92 12.14 14.90 16.01
N GLN A 93 13.06 15.33 15.15
CA GLN A 93 12.73 15.86 13.82
C GLN A 93 12.05 14.81 12.94
N THR A 94 12.55 13.58 12.93
CA THR A 94 11.96 12.49 12.14
C THR A 94 10.53 12.19 12.59
N ILE A 95 10.26 12.20 13.91
CA ILE A 95 8.92 12.02 14.45
C ILE A 95 8.02 13.19 14.03
N ALA A 96 8.49 14.44 14.12
CA ALA A 96 7.74 15.60 13.70
C ALA A 96 7.39 15.55 12.20
N ASP A 97 8.38 15.26 11.34
CA ASP A 97 8.19 15.15 9.89
C ASP A 97 7.21 14.02 9.54
N ALA A 98 7.30 12.88 10.23
CA ALA A 98 6.37 11.76 10.05
C ALA A 98 4.94 12.15 10.46
N GLN A 99 4.77 12.86 11.57
CA GLN A 99 3.46 13.35 12.03
C GLN A 99 2.86 14.39 11.07
N THR A 100 3.67 15.29 10.53
CA THR A 100 3.24 16.26 9.51
C THR A 100 2.80 15.54 8.24
N LYS A 101 3.60 14.61 7.73
CA LYS A 101 3.24 13.82 6.54
C LYS A 101 1.97 13.01 6.76
N ALA A 102 1.82 12.36 7.92
CA ALA A 102 0.62 11.61 8.26
C ALA A 102 -0.62 12.51 8.29
N SER A 103 -0.53 13.67 8.96
CA SER A 103 -1.62 14.66 8.98
C SER A 103 -2.00 15.14 7.58
N GLN A 104 -1.01 15.35 6.72
CA GLN A 104 -1.24 15.79 5.35
C GLN A 104 -1.87 14.71 4.47
N ILE A 105 -1.46 13.44 4.61
CA ILE A 105 -2.08 12.30 3.92
C ILE A 105 -3.54 12.17 4.35
N LEU A 106 -3.82 12.26 5.66
CA LEU A 106 -5.19 12.19 6.17
C LEU A 106 -6.06 13.33 5.62
N ALA A 107 -5.56 14.57 5.65
CA ALA A 107 -6.28 15.72 5.10
C ALA A 107 -6.55 15.58 3.60
N ASN A 108 -5.58 15.09 2.82
CA ASN A 108 -5.76 14.85 1.39
C ASN A 108 -6.80 13.74 1.14
N ALA A 109 -6.71 12.62 1.86
CA ALA A 109 -7.66 11.52 1.74
C ALA A 109 -9.08 11.95 2.12
N GLU A 110 -9.26 12.74 3.17
CA GLU A 110 -10.57 13.29 3.56
C GLU A 110 -11.14 14.22 2.49
N ASN A 111 -10.32 15.07 1.89
CA ASN A 111 -10.74 15.97 0.82
C ASN A 111 -11.13 15.21 -0.44
N GLU A 112 -10.34 14.21 -0.84
CA GLU A 112 -10.64 13.35 -1.99
C GLU A 112 -11.94 12.56 -1.76
N ALA A 113 -12.12 11.97 -0.57
CA ALA A 113 -13.33 11.26 -0.22
C ALA A 113 -14.57 12.17 -0.26
N ARG A 114 -14.46 13.41 0.26
CA ARG A 114 -15.54 14.40 0.18
C ARG A 114 -15.86 14.77 -1.26
N GLN A 115 -14.85 14.96 -2.09
CA GLN A 115 -15.04 15.30 -3.50
C GLN A 115 -15.73 14.14 -4.25
N GLN A 116 -15.26 12.91 -4.06
CA GLN A 116 -15.88 11.71 -4.65
C GLN A 116 -17.35 11.56 -4.22
N LEU A 117 -17.65 11.75 -2.92
CA LEU A 117 -19.04 11.70 -2.43
C LEU A 117 -19.92 12.78 -3.07
N SER A 118 -19.39 13.99 -3.26
CA SER A 118 -20.11 15.07 -3.96
C SER A 118 -20.42 14.69 -5.40
N ASP A 119 -19.43 14.16 -6.11
CA ASP A 119 -19.56 13.79 -7.53
C ASP A 119 -20.51 12.60 -7.71
N LEU A 120 -20.41 11.57 -6.85
CA LEU A 120 -21.36 10.45 -6.83
C LEU A 120 -22.80 10.91 -6.53
N THR A 121 -22.96 11.87 -5.63
CA THR A 121 -24.28 12.43 -5.30
C THR A 121 -24.89 13.13 -6.52
N LYS A 122 -24.12 13.96 -7.22
CA LYS A 122 -24.57 14.61 -8.46
C LYS A 122 -24.92 13.59 -9.54
N GLN A 123 -24.07 12.58 -9.76
CA GLN A 123 -24.36 11.53 -10.74
C GLN A 123 -25.65 10.76 -10.40
N LYS A 124 -25.89 10.48 -9.11
CA LYS A 124 -27.14 9.86 -8.67
C LYS A 124 -28.35 10.74 -8.96
N GLU A 125 -28.26 12.04 -8.68
CA GLU A 125 -29.33 13.00 -8.98
C GLU A 125 -29.61 13.08 -10.48
N ASP A 126 -28.57 13.21 -11.30
CA ASP A 126 -28.68 13.24 -12.76
C ASP A 126 -29.29 11.95 -13.32
N LEU A 127 -28.84 10.79 -12.85
CA LEU A 127 -29.38 9.50 -13.29
C LEU A 127 -30.85 9.35 -12.86
N THR A 128 -31.20 9.82 -11.66
CA THR A 128 -32.59 9.84 -11.18
C THR A 128 -33.45 10.74 -12.08
N ALA A 129 -32.95 11.91 -12.47
CA ALA A 129 -33.64 12.80 -13.39
C ALA A 129 -33.83 12.15 -14.78
N GLN A 130 -32.81 11.46 -15.30
CA GLN A 130 -32.89 10.73 -16.57
C GLN A 130 -33.93 9.61 -16.51
N VAL A 131 -33.95 8.81 -15.43
CA VAL A 131 -34.94 7.74 -15.25
C VAL A 131 -36.36 8.31 -15.22
N ASN A 132 -36.57 9.42 -14.49
CA ASN A 132 -37.87 10.07 -14.42
C ASN A 132 -38.31 10.64 -15.78
N SER A 133 -37.39 11.27 -16.51
CA SER A 133 -37.63 11.76 -17.87
C SER A 133 -38.00 10.62 -18.83
N LEU A 134 -37.22 9.53 -18.83
CA LEU A 134 -37.48 8.37 -19.68
C LEU A 134 -38.84 7.73 -19.37
N LYS A 135 -39.20 7.64 -18.09
CA LYS A 135 -40.52 7.14 -17.67
C LYS A 135 -41.65 8.03 -18.15
N ALA A 136 -41.48 9.36 -18.08
CA ALA A 136 -42.47 10.31 -18.58
C ALA A 136 -42.61 10.22 -20.11
N SER A 137 -41.50 10.13 -20.84
CA SER A 137 -41.49 9.93 -22.29
C SER A 137 -42.14 8.61 -22.70
N ALA A 138 -41.81 7.51 -22.02
CA ALA A 138 -42.45 6.21 -22.27
C ALA A 138 -43.97 6.31 -22.10
N LYS A 139 -44.44 6.93 -21.01
CA LYS A 139 -45.87 7.15 -20.76
C LYS A 139 -46.54 7.97 -21.88
N SER A 140 -45.93 9.06 -22.32
CA SER A 140 -46.50 9.89 -23.38
C SER A 140 -46.56 9.17 -24.73
N TYR A 141 -45.57 8.32 -25.06
CA TYR A 141 -45.63 7.47 -26.25
C TYR A 141 -46.78 6.46 -26.20
N TYR A 142 -47.02 5.82 -25.05
CA TYR A 142 -48.15 4.92 -24.87
C TYR A 142 -49.49 5.65 -25.06
N GLU A 143 -49.65 6.83 -24.47
CA GLU A 143 -50.87 7.63 -24.60
C GLU A 143 -51.09 8.09 -26.05
N GLN A 144 -50.04 8.52 -26.76
CA GLN A 144 -50.14 8.86 -28.18
C GLN A 144 -50.54 7.66 -29.05
N ALA A 145 -49.93 6.50 -28.83
CA ALA A 145 -50.27 5.28 -29.56
C ALA A 145 -51.73 4.87 -29.33
N GLN A 146 -52.21 4.96 -28.09
CA GLN A 146 -53.60 4.65 -27.74
C GLN A 146 -54.58 5.64 -28.40
N ASN A 147 -54.26 6.93 -28.38
CA ASN A 147 -55.08 7.96 -29.04
C ASN A 147 -55.14 7.78 -30.56
N ALA A 148 -54.01 7.43 -31.20
CA ALA A 148 -53.98 7.14 -32.63
C ALA A 148 -54.85 5.91 -32.98
N LEU A 149 -54.78 4.85 -32.18
CA LEU A 149 -55.61 3.65 -32.36
C LEU A 149 -57.11 3.97 -32.21
N ASN A 150 -57.47 4.73 -31.19
CA ASN A 150 -58.86 5.16 -30.96
C ASN A 150 -59.38 6.08 -32.08
N GLY A 151 -58.52 6.92 -32.66
CA GLY A 151 -58.84 7.76 -33.81
C GLY A 151 -59.15 6.94 -35.07
N LEU A 152 -58.32 5.93 -35.36
CA LEU A 152 -58.54 5.01 -36.48
C LEU A 152 -59.84 4.21 -36.32
N SER A 153 -60.17 3.76 -35.11
CA SER A 153 -61.41 3.03 -34.82
C SER A 153 -62.69 3.87 -35.02
N LYS A 154 -62.61 5.21 -35.03
CA LYS A 154 -63.76 6.08 -35.28
C LYS A 154 -63.99 6.39 -36.75
N LEU A 155 -63.05 6.03 -37.62
CA LEU A 155 -63.07 6.27 -39.06
C LEU A 155 -63.51 5.04 -39.88
N LEU A 156 -63.61 3.88 -39.24
CA LEU A 156 -64.14 2.61 -39.77
C LEU A 156 -65.55 2.38 -39.22
#